data_AF-A0A7C1KL77-F1
#
_entry.id   AF-A0A7C1KL77-F1
#
_cell.length_a   1.000
_cell.length_b   1.000
_cell.length_c   1.000
_cell.angle_alpha   90.00
_cell.angle_beta   90.00
_cell.angle_gamma   90.00
#
_symmetry.space_group_name_H-M   'P 1'
#
loop_
_entity.id
_entity.type
_entity.pdbx_description
1 polymer ?
#
loop_
_entity_poly.entity_id
_entity_poly.type
_entity_poly.pdbx_seq_one_letter_code
_entity_poly.pdbx_strand_id
1 'polypeptide(L)'
;MHFKIIFFINIGGIPDKEKRIKEIIKKRDNHPGLVHIFSAMETCQSYKPWHDKKNGKAYLKYSTSKCLHYYFYFIDEELGLCYVRVPTWCPFRLQIYFNGHNILASQLKKRGVDHVLLDNAFLSIADFDLANLLSQNIDINKLHEKLDTFAQTYCPAIKTLDVSYHWSIMQIEYATDIIFKHQKDLHAIYSLLLETLIHSVKPENISTFLGKKLHGNYAGEMGNNFNVRILGSRIKHQMGPVSIKMYDKLGLILRIETVTNDVSFFKHYREVQHRDGSCETKYANMRKSIYSLNPLQELLAASNRRYLQFISEIETPEVGVKIFNNLTDTKEEKQHRYKGFNFFSEQDALLLRVLARGAFMISGFTNKALR
;
A
#
# COMPACT_ATOMS: atom_id res chain seq x y z
N MET A 1 -1.79 -4.33 -10.73
CA MET A 1 -2.42 -4.05 -9.41
C MET A 1 -2.22 -5.29 -8.56
N HIS A 2 -1.53 -5.26 -7.42
CA HIS A 2 -1.16 -6.51 -6.73
C HIS A 2 -1.35 -6.41 -5.23
N PHE A 3 -1.89 -7.49 -4.66
CA PHE A 3 -1.89 -7.70 -3.23
C PHE A 3 -0.49 -8.05 -2.77
N LYS A 4 -0.09 -7.54 -1.61
CA LYS A 4 1.06 -8.02 -0.87
C LYS A 4 0.56 -8.24 0.55
N ILE A 5 0.37 -9.50 0.96
CA ILE A 5 -0.04 -9.81 2.32
C ILE A 5 1.25 -9.92 3.12
N ILE A 6 1.74 -8.81 3.68
CA ILE A 6 2.91 -8.84 4.56
C ILE A 6 2.51 -9.06 6.00
N PHE A 7 3.18 -10.00 6.65
CA PHE A 7 3.20 -10.12 8.09
C PHE A 7 4.60 -9.71 8.56
N PHE A 8 4.75 -8.47 9.02
CA PHE A 8 5.91 -8.08 9.82
C PHE A 8 5.53 -8.14 11.29
N ILE A 9 6.19 -9.03 12.02
CA ILE A 9 6.42 -8.81 13.45
C ILE A 9 7.91 -8.54 13.57
N ASN A 10 8.25 -7.34 14.03
CA ASN A 10 9.61 -6.98 14.35
C ASN A 10 10.04 -7.86 15.54
N ILE A 11 10.88 -8.87 15.28
CA ILE A 11 11.44 -9.75 16.30
C ILE A 11 12.86 -9.26 16.53
N GLY A 12 13.06 -8.55 17.65
CA GLY A 12 14.39 -8.24 18.12
C GLY A 12 15.19 -9.53 18.35
N GLY A 13 16.38 -9.61 17.74
CA GLY A 13 17.40 -10.59 18.12
C GLY A 13 17.88 -11.58 17.07
N ILE A 14 17.39 -11.55 15.82
CA ILE A 14 17.90 -12.42 14.75
C ILE A 14 18.45 -11.55 13.60
N PRO A 15 19.72 -11.71 13.16
CA PRO A 15 20.22 -11.03 11.97
C PRO A 15 19.29 -11.27 10.78
N ASP A 16 18.98 -10.20 10.06
CA ASP A 16 17.95 -10.05 9.03
C ASP A 16 17.56 -11.37 8.31
N LYS A 17 16.46 -12.00 8.76
CA LYS A 17 15.90 -13.24 8.18
C LYS A 17 15.77 -13.12 6.66
N GLU A 18 15.39 -11.94 6.16
CA GLU A 18 15.23 -11.71 4.72
C GLU A 18 16.56 -11.76 3.98
N LYS A 19 17.61 -11.18 4.54
CA LYS A 19 18.96 -11.23 3.95
C LYS A 19 19.43 -12.68 3.81
N ARG A 20 19.27 -13.49 4.86
CA ARG A 20 19.65 -14.91 4.83
C ARG A 20 18.85 -15.69 3.78
N ILE A 21 17.53 -15.46 3.70
CA ILE A 21 16.69 -16.11 2.69
C ILE A 21 17.11 -15.70 1.27
N LYS A 22 17.41 -14.42 1.03
CA LYS A 22 17.92 -13.93 -0.26
C LYS A 22 19.26 -14.57 -0.64
N GLU A 23 20.18 -14.73 0.30
CA GLU A 23 21.47 -15.41 0.06
C GLU A 23 21.28 -16.88 -0.33
N ILE A 24 20.34 -17.58 0.31
CA ILE A 24 20.03 -18.96 -0.04
C ILE A 24 19.42 -19.01 -1.44
N ILE A 25 18.39 -18.22 -1.71
CA ILE A 25 17.71 -18.18 -3.02
C ILE A 25 18.69 -17.86 -4.15
N LYS A 26 19.64 -16.95 -3.95
CA LYS A 26 20.70 -16.68 -4.95
C LYS A 26 21.53 -17.90 -5.33
N LYS A 27 21.68 -18.88 -4.42
CA LYS A 27 22.45 -20.11 -4.67
C LYS A 27 21.62 -21.26 -5.23
N ARG A 28 20.36 -21.38 -4.78
CA ARG A 28 19.47 -22.49 -5.16
C ARG A 28 18.42 -22.14 -6.22
N ASP A 29 18.41 -20.89 -6.68
CA ASP A 29 17.39 -20.32 -7.55
C ASP A 29 15.96 -20.41 -6.94
N ASN A 30 14.94 -20.15 -7.76
CA ASN A 30 13.53 -20.11 -7.38
C ASN A 30 12.81 -21.46 -7.49
N HIS A 31 13.53 -22.58 -7.37
CA HIS A 31 12.92 -23.90 -7.40
C HIS A 31 11.97 -24.11 -6.21
N PRO A 32 10.76 -24.67 -6.41
CA PRO A 32 9.81 -24.95 -5.32
C PRO A 32 10.40 -25.79 -4.17
N GLY A 33 9.80 -25.66 -2.99
CA GLY A 33 10.13 -26.44 -1.80
C GLY A 33 10.74 -25.62 -0.65
N LEU A 34 11.07 -26.31 0.45
CA LEU A 34 11.57 -25.71 1.69
C LEU A 34 12.90 -24.98 1.45
N VAL A 35 12.99 -23.71 1.85
CA VAL A 35 14.18 -22.85 1.75
C VAL A 35 14.99 -22.87 3.03
N HIS A 36 14.35 -22.57 4.16
CA HIS A 36 15.02 -22.51 5.45
C HIS A 36 14.02 -22.57 6.60
N ILE A 37 14.46 -23.02 7.76
CA ILE A 37 13.68 -22.98 9.00
C ILE A 37 14.41 -22.12 10.01
N PHE A 38 13.77 -21.07 10.51
CA PHE A 38 14.25 -20.35 11.69
C PHE A 38 13.47 -20.77 12.92
N SER A 39 14.12 -20.73 14.08
CA SER A 39 13.48 -20.86 15.39
C SER A 39 13.69 -19.58 16.19
N ALA A 40 12.62 -19.07 16.81
CA ALA A 40 12.68 -17.85 17.62
C ALA A 40 11.79 -17.99 18.86
N MET A 41 12.26 -17.51 20.01
CA MET A 41 11.43 -17.38 21.21
C MET A 41 10.65 -16.06 21.11
N GLU A 42 9.33 -16.13 21.03
CA GLU A 42 8.48 -14.95 20.84
C GLU A 42 7.35 -14.90 21.85
N THR A 43 6.87 -13.69 22.14
CA THR A 43 5.69 -13.48 22.96
C THR A 43 4.46 -14.04 22.25
N CYS A 44 3.68 -14.85 22.96
CA CYS A 44 2.43 -15.41 22.48
C CYS A 44 1.28 -15.11 23.45
N GLN A 45 0.06 -15.17 22.93
CA GLN A 45 -1.14 -15.16 23.78
C GLN A 45 -1.19 -16.46 24.58
N SER A 46 -1.53 -16.34 25.86
CA SER A 46 -1.69 -17.46 26.78
C SER A 46 -2.88 -17.20 27.69
N TYR A 47 -3.29 -18.22 28.43
CA TYR A 47 -4.38 -18.12 29.39
C TYR A 47 -3.89 -18.60 30.75
N LYS A 48 -4.38 -17.96 31.81
CA LYS A 48 -4.17 -18.41 33.18
C LYS A 48 -5.53 -18.72 33.82
N PRO A 49 -5.65 -19.81 34.60
CA PRO A 49 -6.85 -20.05 35.38
C PRO A 49 -7.05 -18.88 36.35
N TRP A 50 -8.26 -18.36 36.41
CA TRP A 50 -8.62 -17.28 37.31
C TRP A 50 -9.92 -17.62 38.01
N HIS A 51 -10.00 -17.28 39.29
CA HIS A 51 -11.20 -17.46 40.10
C HIS A 51 -11.61 -16.11 40.67
N ASP A 52 -12.80 -15.65 40.29
CA ASP A 52 -13.37 -14.42 40.82
C ASP A 52 -14.06 -14.69 42.17
N LYS A 53 -13.43 -14.19 43.23
CA LYS A 53 -13.88 -14.39 44.61
C LYS A 53 -15.24 -13.73 44.91
N LYS A 54 -15.69 -12.76 44.11
CA LYS A 54 -16.96 -12.05 44.35
C LYS A 54 -18.18 -12.81 43.86
N ASN A 55 -18.06 -13.51 42.73
CA ASN A 55 -19.17 -14.24 42.09
C ASN A 55 -18.94 -15.77 42.07
N GLY A 56 -17.81 -16.25 42.60
CA GLY A 56 -17.49 -17.69 42.70
C GLY A 56 -17.22 -18.37 41.35
N LYS A 57 -16.98 -17.60 40.29
CA LYS A 57 -16.81 -18.15 38.93
C LYS A 57 -15.35 -18.34 38.58
N ALA A 58 -15.01 -19.53 38.08
CA ALA A 58 -13.74 -19.81 37.43
C ALA A 58 -13.81 -19.48 35.93
N TYR A 59 -12.80 -18.80 35.41
CA TYR A 59 -12.65 -18.53 33.97
C TYR A 59 -11.18 -18.43 33.57
N LEU A 60 -10.91 -18.51 32.27
CA LEU A 60 -9.59 -18.26 31.71
C LEU A 60 -9.37 -16.77 31.55
N LYS A 61 -8.32 -16.24 32.19
CA LYS A 61 -7.90 -14.84 32.03
C LYS A 61 -6.77 -14.74 31.01
N TYR A 62 -6.91 -13.81 30.07
CA TYR A 62 -5.87 -13.51 29.09
C TYR A 62 -4.55 -13.13 29.77
N SER A 63 -3.45 -13.68 29.26
CA SER A 63 -2.10 -13.36 29.67
C SER A 63 -1.16 -13.43 28.47
N THR A 64 0.08 -13.00 28.65
CA THR A 64 1.15 -13.14 27.67
C THR A 64 2.24 -14.03 28.26
N SER A 65 2.78 -14.90 27.40
CA SER A 65 3.92 -15.75 27.74
C SER A 65 4.90 -15.75 26.56
N LYS A 66 5.98 -16.52 26.64
CA LYS A 66 6.88 -16.76 25.52
C LYS A 66 6.87 -18.23 25.14
N CYS A 67 6.80 -18.52 23.85
CA CYS A 67 6.97 -19.87 23.33
C CYS A 67 7.85 -19.86 22.09
N LEU A 68 8.40 -21.04 21.77
CA LEU A 68 9.22 -21.21 20.58
C LEU A 68 8.31 -21.15 19.34
N HIS A 69 8.77 -20.47 18.30
CA HIS A 69 8.12 -20.37 17.01
C HIS A 69 9.07 -20.84 15.92
N TYR A 70 8.58 -21.70 15.04
CA TYR A 70 9.27 -22.11 13.83
C TYR A 70 8.76 -21.29 12.64
N TYR A 71 9.68 -20.77 11.84
CA TYR A 71 9.40 -20.09 10.58
C TYR A 71 9.87 -20.97 9.43
N PHE A 72 8.95 -21.67 8.80
CA PHE A 72 9.22 -22.45 7.60
C PHE A 72 9.14 -21.52 6.40
N TYR A 73 10.28 -21.10 5.85
CA TYR A 73 10.34 -20.40 4.57
C TYR A 73 10.43 -21.40 3.43
N PHE A 74 9.60 -21.23 2.40
CA PHE A 74 9.53 -22.14 1.26
C PHE A 74 9.09 -21.40 0.00
N ILE A 75 9.38 -21.97 -1.17
CA ILE A 75 8.88 -21.48 -2.46
C ILE A 75 7.72 -22.37 -2.88
N ASP A 76 6.57 -21.76 -3.09
CA ASP A 76 5.39 -22.38 -3.69
C ASP A 76 5.35 -22.07 -5.19
N GLU A 77 4.87 -23.01 -5.99
CA GLU A 77 4.79 -22.87 -7.46
C GLU A 77 3.90 -21.71 -7.93
N GLU A 78 2.88 -21.34 -7.15
CA GLU A 78 1.93 -20.30 -7.50
C GLU A 78 2.11 -19.03 -6.68
N LEU A 79 2.38 -19.17 -5.38
CA LEU A 79 2.51 -18.07 -4.43
C LEU A 79 3.96 -17.55 -4.32
N GLY A 80 4.93 -18.24 -4.92
CA GLY A 80 6.35 -17.94 -4.81
C GLY A 80 6.86 -18.07 -3.38
N LEU A 81 7.80 -17.22 -2.97
CA LEU A 81 8.37 -17.25 -1.63
C LEU A 81 7.31 -16.93 -0.56
N CYS A 82 7.08 -17.90 0.32
CA CYS A 82 6.13 -17.86 1.42
C CYS A 82 6.83 -18.19 2.75
N TYR A 83 6.15 -17.93 3.87
CA TYR A 83 6.50 -18.59 5.12
C TYR A 83 5.28 -19.00 5.92
N VAL A 84 5.40 -20.08 6.70
CA VAL A 84 4.46 -20.45 7.77
C VAL A 84 5.16 -20.32 9.11
N ARG A 85 4.59 -19.51 10.00
CA ARG A 85 4.98 -19.40 11.40
C ARG A 85 4.12 -20.34 12.25
N VAL A 86 4.77 -21.29 12.90
CA VAL A 86 4.12 -22.30 13.76
C VAL A 86 4.61 -22.12 15.20
N PRO A 87 3.76 -21.71 16.15
CA PRO A 87 4.12 -21.75 17.57
C PRO A 87 4.17 -23.19 18.07
N THR A 88 4.99 -23.48 19.08
CA THR A 88 5.06 -24.83 19.69
C THR A 88 3.95 -25.10 20.70
N TRP A 89 3.12 -24.10 21.03
CA TRP A 89 2.04 -24.24 22.01
C TRP A 89 0.67 -24.34 21.31
N CYS A 90 -0.12 -25.32 21.73
CA CYS A 90 -1.55 -25.44 21.40
C CYS A 90 -2.29 -24.16 21.83
N PRO A 91 -3.18 -23.57 20.99
CA PRO A 91 -3.82 -24.13 19.80
C PRO A 91 -3.10 -23.86 18.48
N PHE A 92 -1.77 -23.71 18.48
CA PHE A 92 -0.96 -23.63 17.26
C PHE A 92 -1.40 -22.51 16.31
N ARG A 93 -1.57 -21.28 16.83
CA ARG A 93 -2.05 -20.14 16.03
C ARG A 93 -1.06 -19.79 14.91
N LEU A 94 -1.38 -20.25 13.70
CA LEU A 94 -0.55 -20.09 12.51
C LEU A 94 -0.55 -18.64 12.00
N GLN A 95 0.56 -18.24 11.40
CA GLN A 95 0.64 -17.06 10.55
C GLN A 95 1.29 -17.45 9.22
N ILE A 96 0.69 -17.10 8.10
CA ILE A 96 1.16 -17.51 6.77
C ILE A 96 1.36 -16.28 5.91
N TYR A 97 2.57 -16.06 5.40
CA TYR A 97 2.89 -14.95 4.50
C TYR A 97 3.00 -15.41 3.05
N PHE A 98 2.48 -14.60 2.12
CA PHE A 98 2.72 -14.71 0.69
C PHE A 98 2.56 -13.35 -0.01
N ASN A 99 3.17 -13.21 -1.20
CA ASN A 99 3.10 -11.99 -2.00
C ASN A 99 2.20 -12.21 -3.24
N GLY A 100 1.11 -11.46 -3.37
CA GLY A 100 0.20 -11.53 -4.51
C GLY A 100 0.78 -11.03 -5.84
N HIS A 101 1.95 -10.37 -5.85
CA HIS A 101 2.69 -10.15 -7.11
C HIS A 101 3.15 -11.49 -7.73
N ASN A 102 3.50 -12.48 -6.90
CA ASN A 102 3.87 -13.81 -7.40
C ASN A 102 2.66 -14.54 -8.00
N ILE A 103 1.46 -14.33 -7.43
CA ILE A 103 0.22 -14.86 -8.01
C ILE A 103 0.03 -14.32 -9.42
N LEU A 104 0.16 -12.99 -9.62
CA LEU A 104 0.07 -12.44 -10.98
C LEU A 104 1.18 -12.99 -11.87
N ALA A 105 2.44 -12.98 -11.42
CA ALA A 105 3.55 -13.46 -12.24
C ALA A 105 3.35 -14.91 -12.69
N SER A 106 2.87 -15.78 -11.78
CA SER A 106 2.49 -17.15 -12.11
C SER A 106 1.36 -17.21 -13.14
N GLN A 107 0.30 -16.40 -12.96
CA GLN A 107 -0.83 -16.32 -13.89
C GLN A 107 -0.46 -15.77 -15.28
N LEU A 108 0.45 -14.80 -15.37
CA LEU A 108 0.99 -14.26 -16.62
C LEU A 108 1.87 -15.30 -17.32
N LYS A 109 2.77 -15.95 -16.58
CA LYS A 109 3.62 -17.03 -17.11
C LYS A 109 2.79 -18.17 -17.69
N LYS A 110 1.74 -18.61 -16.98
CA LYS A 110 0.82 -19.67 -17.46
C LYS A 110 0.09 -19.28 -18.76
N ARG A 111 -0.08 -17.98 -19.02
CA ARG A 111 -0.75 -17.46 -20.22
C ARG A 111 0.22 -17.00 -21.31
N GLY A 112 1.54 -17.17 -21.11
CA GLY A 112 2.54 -16.74 -22.06
C GLY A 112 2.64 -15.22 -22.24
N VAL A 113 2.26 -14.44 -21.22
CA VAL A 113 2.36 -12.97 -21.28
C VAL A 113 3.76 -12.54 -20.82
N ASP A 114 4.48 -11.86 -21.70
CA ASP A 114 5.81 -11.33 -21.39
C ASP A 114 5.74 -10.29 -20.27
N HIS A 115 6.61 -10.46 -19.28
CA HIS A 115 6.71 -9.55 -18.15
C HIS A 115 8.10 -9.63 -17.51
N VAL A 116 8.52 -8.54 -16.87
CA VAL A 116 9.76 -8.48 -16.09
C VAL A 116 9.40 -8.12 -14.66
N LEU A 117 9.62 -9.07 -13.75
CA LEU A 117 9.45 -8.87 -12.30
C LEU A 117 10.82 -8.78 -11.65
N LEU A 118 11.09 -7.67 -10.95
CA LEU A 118 12.30 -7.50 -10.13
C LEU A 118 11.89 -7.23 -8.68
N ASP A 119 12.39 -8.05 -7.75
CA ASP A 119 11.95 -8.12 -6.35
C ASP A 119 10.42 -8.29 -6.21
N ASN A 120 9.70 -7.18 -6.04
CA ASN A 120 8.25 -7.10 -5.88
C ASN A 120 7.66 -5.99 -6.75
N ALA A 121 8.27 -5.72 -7.91
CA ALA A 121 7.88 -4.64 -8.81
C ALA A 121 7.94 -5.12 -10.27
N PHE A 122 6.82 -4.97 -10.99
CA PHE A 122 6.76 -5.25 -12.42
C PHE A 122 7.35 -4.06 -13.17
N LEU A 123 8.47 -4.28 -13.85
CA LEU A 123 9.13 -3.25 -14.67
C LEU A 123 8.48 -3.11 -16.04
N SER A 124 7.96 -4.21 -16.57
CA SER A 124 7.20 -4.25 -17.81
C SER A 124 6.21 -5.40 -17.78
N ILE A 125 5.08 -5.20 -18.46
CA ILE A 125 4.07 -6.22 -18.74
C ILE A 125 3.58 -5.93 -20.16
N ALA A 126 3.53 -6.94 -21.02
CA ALA A 126 3.09 -6.78 -22.41
C ALA A 126 1.61 -6.39 -22.52
N ASP A 127 0.78 -6.92 -21.63
CA ASP A 127 -0.66 -6.65 -21.57
C ASP A 127 -1.09 -6.23 -20.16
N PHE A 128 -1.21 -4.91 -19.97
CA PHE A 128 -1.62 -4.32 -18.69
C PHE A 128 -3.11 -4.55 -18.39
N ASP A 129 -3.96 -4.62 -19.41
CA ASP A 129 -5.40 -4.80 -19.22
C ASP A 129 -5.68 -6.20 -18.71
N LEU A 130 -5.06 -7.21 -19.33
CA LEU A 130 -5.11 -8.58 -18.84
C LEU A 130 -4.47 -8.70 -17.45
N ALA A 131 -3.33 -8.07 -17.19
CA ALA A 131 -2.71 -8.12 -15.87
C ALA A 131 -3.59 -7.51 -14.77
N ASN A 132 -4.28 -6.41 -15.07
CA ASN A 132 -5.24 -5.80 -14.15
C ASN A 132 -6.45 -6.71 -13.94
N LEU A 133 -7.01 -7.31 -14.99
CA LEU A 133 -8.10 -8.27 -14.88
C LEU A 133 -7.73 -9.47 -14.01
N LEU A 134 -6.56 -10.06 -14.23
CA LEU A 134 -6.08 -11.21 -13.45
C LEU A 134 -5.90 -10.87 -11.98
N SER A 135 -5.38 -9.69 -11.69
CA SER A 135 -5.22 -9.25 -10.31
C SER A 135 -6.50 -8.94 -9.55
N GLN A 136 -7.59 -8.67 -10.27
CA GLN A 136 -8.91 -8.42 -9.70
C GLN A 136 -9.66 -9.70 -9.35
N ASN A 137 -9.22 -10.84 -9.89
CA ASN A 137 -9.94 -12.11 -9.78
C ASN A 137 -9.08 -13.16 -9.07
N ILE A 138 -8.78 -12.92 -7.78
CA ILE A 138 -8.15 -13.94 -6.93
C ILE A 138 -9.21 -14.94 -6.47
N ASP A 139 -8.98 -16.22 -6.76
CA ASP A 139 -9.82 -17.31 -6.28
C ASP A 139 -9.56 -17.57 -4.79
N ILE A 140 -10.51 -17.15 -3.95
CA ILE A 140 -10.43 -17.26 -2.50
C ILE A 140 -10.57 -18.72 -2.02
N ASN A 141 -11.34 -19.54 -2.73
CA ASN A 141 -11.51 -20.95 -2.35
C ASN A 141 -10.20 -21.71 -2.60
N LYS A 142 -9.59 -21.49 -3.76
CA LYS A 142 -8.27 -22.05 -4.06
C LYS A 142 -7.21 -21.57 -3.06
N LEU A 143 -7.26 -20.29 -2.66
CA LEU A 143 -6.37 -19.77 -1.62
C LEU A 143 -6.60 -20.50 -0.30
N HIS A 144 -7.85 -20.70 0.14
CA HIS A 144 -8.18 -21.43 1.35
C HIS A 144 -7.57 -22.83 1.35
N GLU A 145 -7.82 -23.62 0.30
CA GLU A 145 -7.27 -24.97 0.15
C GLU A 145 -5.74 -24.99 0.24
N LYS A 146 -5.08 -23.97 -0.33
CA LYS A 146 -3.63 -23.81 -0.24
C LYS A 146 -3.17 -23.58 1.21
N LEU A 147 -3.87 -22.71 1.95
CA LEU A 147 -3.56 -22.42 3.35
C LEU A 147 -3.78 -23.67 4.23
N ASP A 148 -4.83 -24.45 3.98
CA ASP A 148 -5.08 -25.72 4.67
C ASP A 148 -3.98 -26.73 4.38
N THR A 149 -3.53 -26.83 3.13
CA THR A 149 -2.40 -27.68 2.74
C THR A 149 -1.14 -27.28 3.51
N PHE A 150 -0.86 -25.98 3.64
CA PHE A 150 0.27 -25.51 4.44
C PHE A 150 0.11 -25.83 5.93
N ALA A 151 -1.08 -25.68 6.49
CA ALA A 151 -1.35 -26.03 7.87
C ALA A 151 -1.09 -27.53 8.13
N GLN A 152 -1.57 -28.40 7.24
CA GLN A 152 -1.35 -29.85 7.36
C GLN A 152 0.13 -30.24 7.21
N THR A 153 0.86 -29.55 6.32
CA THR A 153 2.28 -29.84 6.04
C THR A 153 3.18 -29.38 7.18
N TYR A 154 3.00 -28.16 7.67
CA TYR A 154 3.91 -27.53 8.63
C TYR A 154 3.44 -27.64 10.09
N CYS A 155 2.18 -27.98 10.33
CA CYS A 155 1.61 -28.20 11.66
C CYS A 155 0.79 -29.51 11.70
N PRO A 156 1.42 -30.68 11.48
CA PRO A 156 0.71 -31.97 11.43
C PRO A 156 0.01 -32.35 12.74
N ALA A 157 0.45 -31.78 13.87
CA ALA A 157 -0.17 -31.96 15.19
C ALA A 157 -1.66 -31.54 15.24
N ILE A 158 -2.13 -30.75 14.27
CA ILE A 158 -3.55 -30.38 14.21
C ILE A 158 -4.45 -31.58 13.88
N LYS A 159 -3.92 -32.58 13.14
CA LYS A 159 -4.67 -33.78 12.75
C LYS A 159 -5.11 -34.62 13.95
N THR A 160 -4.34 -34.58 15.04
CA THR A 160 -4.67 -35.33 16.27
C THR A 160 -5.71 -34.61 17.15
N LEU A 161 -5.97 -33.33 16.89
CA LEU A 161 -6.86 -32.51 17.72
C LEU A 161 -8.29 -32.41 17.18
N ASP A 162 -8.57 -32.93 15.98
CA ASP A 162 -9.86 -32.82 15.29
C ASP A 162 -10.42 -31.38 15.24
N VAL A 163 -9.53 -30.43 14.97
CA VAL A 163 -9.87 -29.00 14.84
C VAL A 163 -9.50 -28.47 13.46
N SER A 164 -10.30 -27.53 12.98
CA SER A 164 -10.07 -26.82 11.71
C SER A 164 -9.58 -25.39 11.94
N TYR A 165 -8.80 -24.85 11.00
CA TYR A 165 -8.41 -23.45 11.02
C TYR A 165 -9.51 -22.55 10.44
N HIS A 166 -9.61 -21.34 10.99
CA HIS A 166 -10.30 -20.24 10.34
C HIS A 166 -9.28 -19.19 9.91
N TRP A 167 -9.18 -18.95 8.60
CA TRP A 167 -8.22 -18.01 8.04
C TRP A 167 -8.72 -16.58 8.15
N SER A 168 -7.91 -15.75 8.81
CA SER A 168 -8.17 -14.33 9.03
C SER A 168 -7.05 -13.47 8.45
N ILE A 169 -7.40 -12.26 8.01
CA ILE A 169 -6.44 -11.28 7.50
C ILE A 169 -5.89 -10.50 8.68
N MET A 170 -4.62 -10.71 9.02
CA MET A 170 -3.94 -9.91 10.05
C MET A 170 -3.25 -8.65 9.48
N GLN A 171 -2.81 -8.67 8.22
CA GLN A 171 -2.33 -7.50 7.50
C GLN A 171 -2.47 -7.75 6.00
N ILE A 172 -2.77 -6.71 5.24
CA ILE A 172 -2.80 -6.75 3.78
C ILE A 172 -2.38 -5.40 3.21
N GLU A 173 -1.65 -5.46 2.11
CA GLU A 173 -1.21 -4.31 1.34
C GLU A 173 -1.75 -4.43 -0.08
N TYR A 174 -2.12 -3.30 -0.65
CA TYR A 174 -2.67 -3.21 -1.98
C TYR A 174 -1.95 -2.13 -2.79
N ALA A 175 -1.22 -2.56 -3.81
CA ALA A 175 -0.37 -1.69 -4.61
C ALA A 175 -1.03 -1.32 -5.96
N THR A 176 -1.02 -0.01 -6.23
CA THR A 176 -1.24 0.59 -7.55
C THR A 176 0.08 1.15 -8.03
N ASP A 177 0.58 0.59 -9.13
CA ASP A 177 1.88 0.96 -9.71
C ASP A 177 1.68 1.77 -10.98
N ILE A 178 2.38 2.88 -11.07
CA ILE A 178 2.51 3.68 -12.29
C ILE A 178 3.94 3.49 -12.78
N ILE A 179 4.08 2.81 -13.90
CA ILE A 179 5.38 2.44 -14.48
C ILE A 179 5.73 3.49 -15.52
N PHE A 180 6.84 4.19 -15.31
CA PHE A 180 7.36 5.18 -16.25
C PHE A 180 8.21 4.49 -17.32
N LYS A 181 8.24 5.07 -18.52
CA LYS A 181 9.11 4.57 -19.60
C LYS A 181 10.58 4.88 -19.34
N HIS A 182 10.84 6.03 -18.72
CA HIS A 182 12.19 6.48 -18.38
C HIS A 182 12.25 6.95 -16.93
N GLN A 183 13.35 6.62 -16.25
CA GLN A 183 13.55 7.04 -14.86
C GLN A 183 13.54 8.57 -14.70
N LYS A 184 14.11 9.29 -15.68
CA LYS A 184 14.15 10.76 -15.69
C LYS A 184 12.77 11.41 -15.54
N ASP A 185 11.72 10.76 -16.07
CA ASP A 185 10.36 11.30 -16.07
C ASP A 185 9.77 11.27 -14.65
N LEU A 186 9.99 10.17 -13.91
CA LEU A 186 9.62 10.10 -12.49
C LEU A 186 10.48 11.05 -11.65
N HIS A 187 11.80 11.06 -11.87
CA HIS A 187 12.71 11.92 -11.13
C HIS A 187 12.38 13.41 -11.25
N ALA A 188 11.93 13.87 -12.42
CA ALA A 188 11.53 15.27 -12.64
C ALA A 188 10.41 15.71 -11.68
N ILE A 189 9.38 14.88 -11.54
CA ILE A 189 8.19 15.24 -10.77
C ILE A 189 8.26 14.81 -9.29
N TYR A 190 9.09 13.82 -8.94
CA TYR A 190 8.94 13.10 -7.68
C TYR A 190 9.28 13.93 -6.43
N SER A 191 10.39 14.66 -6.43
CA SER A 191 10.81 15.48 -5.28
C SER A 191 9.81 16.58 -4.97
N LEU A 192 9.38 17.28 -6.01
CA LEU A 192 8.40 18.35 -5.95
C LEU A 192 7.02 17.87 -5.49
N LEU A 193 6.60 16.70 -5.98
CA LEU A 193 5.37 16.07 -5.55
C LEU A 193 5.42 15.76 -4.05
N LEU A 194 6.54 15.22 -3.55
CA LEU A 194 6.71 14.95 -2.12
C LEU A 194 6.69 16.21 -1.27
N GLU A 195 7.42 17.25 -1.66
CA GLU A 195 7.45 18.53 -0.95
C GLU A 195 6.04 19.13 -0.85
N THR A 196 5.33 19.15 -1.97
CA THR A 196 3.96 19.69 -2.01
C THR A 196 3.01 18.87 -1.14
N LEU A 197 3.12 17.54 -1.16
CA LEU A 197 2.27 16.66 -0.35
C LEU A 197 2.50 16.81 1.16
N ILE A 198 3.73 17.12 1.59
CA ILE A 198 4.03 17.38 3.00
C ILE A 198 3.25 18.61 3.50
N HIS A 199 3.08 19.62 2.64
CA HIS A 199 2.41 20.88 2.98
C HIS A 199 0.89 20.86 2.71
N SER A 200 0.43 20.14 1.69
CA SER A 200 -0.95 20.21 1.22
C SER A 200 -1.88 19.20 1.88
N VAL A 201 -1.37 18.05 2.33
CA VAL A 201 -2.22 16.97 2.88
C VAL A 201 -2.62 17.28 4.31
N LYS A 202 -3.89 17.63 4.50
CA LYS A 202 -4.51 17.85 5.81
C LYS A 202 -5.20 16.58 6.33
N PRO A 203 -5.50 16.49 7.63
CA PRO A 203 -6.26 15.38 8.22
C PRO A 203 -7.55 15.03 7.45
N GLU A 204 -8.28 16.03 6.97
CA GLU A 204 -9.50 15.85 6.19
C GLU A 204 -9.23 15.04 4.92
N ASN A 205 -8.14 15.34 4.20
CA ASN A 205 -7.74 14.62 3.00
C ASN A 205 -7.44 13.15 3.31
N ILE A 206 -6.76 12.86 4.43
CA ILE A 206 -6.44 11.49 4.86
C ILE A 206 -7.72 10.69 5.08
N SER A 207 -8.74 11.29 5.70
CA SER A 207 -10.04 10.65 5.88
C SER A 207 -10.70 10.32 4.53
N THR A 208 -10.66 11.26 3.59
CA THR A 208 -11.19 11.08 2.23
C THR A 208 -10.46 9.96 1.48
N PHE A 209 -9.13 9.91 1.52
CA PHE A 209 -8.36 8.84 0.89
C PHE A 209 -8.77 7.48 1.43
N LEU A 210 -8.97 7.35 2.75
CA LEU A 210 -9.30 6.08 3.40
C LEU A 210 -10.81 5.79 3.46
N GLY A 211 -11.64 6.56 2.74
CA GLY A 211 -13.07 6.30 2.57
C GLY A 211 -13.90 6.57 3.84
N LYS A 212 -13.44 7.52 4.67
CA LYS A 212 -14.13 7.97 5.88
C LYS A 212 -14.54 9.44 5.74
N LYS A 213 -15.60 9.80 6.46
CA LYS A 213 -15.90 11.21 6.76
C LYS A 213 -15.24 11.55 8.09
N LEU A 214 -14.55 12.69 8.16
CA LEU A 214 -14.02 13.20 9.43
C LEU A 214 -15.21 13.59 10.31
N HIS A 215 -15.33 12.95 11.46
CA HIS A 215 -16.33 13.30 12.48
C HIS A 215 -15.61 13.98 13.63
N GLY A 216 -16.19 15.04 14.22
CA GLY A 216 -15.60 15.76 15.35
C GLY A 216 -15.30 14.89 16.59
N ASN A 217 -15.88 13.69 16.65
CA ASN A 217 -15.68 12.70 17.71
C ASN A 217 -14.65 11.62 17.36
N TYR A 218 -13.87 11.76 16.27
CA TYR A 218 -12.85 10.79 15.92
C TYR A 218 -11.67 10.87 16.91
N ALA A 219 -11.59 9.90 17.83
CA ALA A 219 -10.56 9.82 18.87
C ALA A 219 -9.30 9.02 18.47
N GLY A 220 -9.16 8.65 17.19
CA GLY A 220 -8.02 7.87 16.71
C GLY A 220 -6.85 8.76 16.27
N GLU A 221 -5.64 8.20 16.27
CA GLU A 221 -4.47 8.89 15.73
C GLU A 221 -4.58 9.07 14.20
N MET A 222 -4.20 10.25 13.73
CA MET A 222 -4.07 10.58 12.32
C MET A 222 -2.81 11.42 12.12
N GLY A 223 -2.04 11.12 11.08
CA GLY A 223 -0.80 11.84 10.86
C GLY A 223 -0.09 11.50 9.56
N ASN A 224 0.89 12.34 9.24
CA ASN A 224 1.78 12.24 8.09
C ASN A 224 3.18 11.91 8.59
N ASN A 225 3.81 10.91 7.99
CA ASN A 225 5.21 10.57 8.25
C ASN A 225 6.00 10.62 6.94
N PHE A 226 6.97 11.52 6.88
CA PHE A 226 7.93 11.62 5.79
C PHE A 226 9.26 11.00 6.21
N ASN A 227 9.77 10.05 5.43
CA ASN A 227 11.07 9.42 5.68
C ASN A 227 11.94 9.50 4.43
N VAL A 228 13.15 10.05 4.57
CA VAL A 228 14.21 9.97 3.57
C VAL A 228 15.06 8.74 3.88
N ARG A 229 15.26 7.85 2.90
CA ARG A 229 16.12 6.67 3.02
C ARG A 229 17.11 6.65 1.85
N ILE A 230 18.21 5.91 2.02
CA ILE A 230 19.20 5.65 0.94
C ILE A 230 18.52 5.10 -0.33
N LEU A 231 17.41 4.37 -0.17
CA LEU A 231 16.64 3.75 -1.25
C LEU A 231 15.48 4.61 -1.79
N GLY A 232 15.41 5.89 -1.41
CA GLY A 232 14.37 6.83 -1.82
C GLY A 232 13.56 7.43 -0.66
N SER A 233 12.83 8.48 -0.97
CA SER A 233 11.90 9.14 -0.05
C SER A 233 10.55 8.41 -0.03
N ARG A 234 9.81 8.51 1.08
CA ARG A 234 8.46 7.93 1.20
C ARG A 234 7.59 8.85 2.03
N ILE A 235 6.40 9.13 1.53
CA ILE A 235 5.33 9.73 2.31
C ILE A 235 4.33 8.66 2.75
N LYS A 236 3.93 8.69 4.02
CA LYS A 236 2.93 7.80 4.62
C LYS A 236 1.86 8.64 5.31
N HIS A 237 0.62 8.42 4.95
CA HIS A 237 -0.55 8.96 5.64
C HIS A 237 -1.21 7.82 6.41
N GLN A 238 -1.54 8.04 7.69
CA GLN A 238 -2.10 7.00 8.55
C GLN A 238 -3.37 7.50 9.26
N MET A 239 -4.36 6.61 9.38
CA MET A 239 -5.57 6.78 10.17
C MET A 239 -5.87 5.46 10.89
N GLY A 240 -5.61 5.41 12.20
CA GLY A 240 -5.75 4.19 12.98
C GLY A 240 -4.94 3.00 12.41
N PRO A 241 -5.56 1.84 12.12
CA PRO A 241 -4.87 0.63 11.64
C PRO A 241 -4.60 0.64 10.12
N VAL A 242 -5.00 1.71 9.41
CA VAL A 242 -4.86 1.83 7.95
C VAL A 242 -3.88 2.93 7.61
N SER A 243 -3.05 2.70 6.60
CA SER A 243 -2.17 3.73 6.04
C SER A 243 -2.10 3.64 4.54
N ILE A 244 -1.98 4.78 3.88
CA ILE A 244 -1.65 4.87 2.46
C ILE A 244 -0.26 5.48 2.31
N LYS A 245 0.55 4.92 1.42
CA LYS A 245 1.94 5.34 1.20
C LYS A 245 2.17 5.59 -0.27
N MET A 246 3.02 6.55 -0.56
CA MET A 246 3.57 6.76 -1.89
C MET A 246 5.08 6.77 -1.82
N TYR A 247 5.71 6.00 -2.71
CA TYR A 247 7.15 5.95 -2.84
C TYR A 247 7.60 5.63 -4.26
N ASP A 248 8.79 6.10 -4.60
CA ASP A 248 9.53 5.63 -5.77
C ASP A 248 10.09 4.24 -5.48
N LYS A 249 9.92 3.34 -6.46
CA LYS A 249 10.51 2.02 -6.50
C LYS A 249 11.37 1.90 -7.76
N LEU A 250 12.69 1.74 -7.54
CA LEU A 250 13.71 1.53 -8.57
C LEU A 250 13.92 2.73 -9.54
N GLY A 251 13.51 3.94 -9.17
CA GLY A 251 13.61 5.13 -10.02
C GLY A 251 12.62 5.13 -11.17
N LEU A 252 11.77 4.11 -11.30
CA LEU A 252 10.94 3.84 -12.48
C LEU A 252 9.46 3.73 -12.16
N ILE A 253 9.10 3.39 -10.92
CA ILE A 253 7.74 3.06 -10.54
C ILE A 253 7.30 3.96 -9.41
N LEU A 254 6.25 4.74 -9.64
CA LEU A 254 5.53 5.43 -8.57
C LEU A 254 4.50 4.45 -7.99
N ARG A 255 4.78 3.95 -6.78
CA ARG A 255 3.89 3.01 -6.09
C ARG A 255 3.04 3.74 -5.07
N ILE A 256 1.73 3.60 -5.20
CA ILE A 256 0.75 3.95 -4.19
C ILE A 256 0.25 2.67 -3.53
N GLU A 257 0.38 2.57 -2.22
CA GLU A 257 0.10 1.34 -1.48
C GLU A 257 -0.77 1.64 -0.26
N THR A 258 -1.97 1.05 -0.20
CA THR A 258 -2.78 1.06 1.03
C THR A 258 -2.52 -0.21 1.82
N VAL A 259 -2.21 -0.06 3.10
CA VAL A 259 -1.93 -1.12 4.06
C VAL A 259 -2.95 -1.05 5.19
N THR A 260 -3.53 -2.19 5.57
CA THR A 260 -4.34 -2.31 6.78
C THR A 260 -3.90 -3.50 7.63
N ASN A 261 -3.80 -3.29 8.93
CA ASN A 261 -3.58 -4.33 9.94
C ASN A 261 -4.88 -4.76 10.64
N ASP A 262 -5.99 -4.10 10.32
CA ASP A 262 -7.31 -4.44 10.85
C ASP A 262 -8.38 -4.12 9.81
N VAL A 263 -8.85 -5.17 9.13
CA VAL A 263 -9.89 -5.04 8.10
C VAL A 263 -11.22 -4.56 8.67
N SER A 264 -11.49 -4.75 9.97
CA SER A 264 -12.74 -4.31 10.61
C SER A 264 -12.87 -2.79 10.72
N PHE A 265 -11.80 -2.05 10.41
CA PHE A 265 -11.84 -0.60 10.17
C PHE A 265 -12.84 -0.23 9.06
N PHE A 266 -12.94 -1.08 8.03
CA PHE A 266 -13.83 -0.88 6.90
C PHE A 266 -15.24 -1.41 7.19
N LYS A 267 -16.23 -0.80 6.54
CA LYS A 267 -17.63 -1.24 6.57
C LYS A 267 -17.93 -1.99 5.29
N HIS A 268 -18.77 -3.02 5.39
CA HIS A 268 -19.29 -3.77 4.27
C HIS A 268 -20.79 -3.95 4.47
N TYR A 269 -21.58 -3.67 3.43
CA TYR A 269 -23.02 -3.94 3.44
C TYR A 269 -23.24 -5.44 3.29
N ARG A 270 -23.76 -6.08 4.33
CA ARG A 270 -23.93 -7.54 4.39
C ARG A 270 -25.02 -7.93 5.35
N GLU A 271 -25.47 -9.17 5.24
CA GLU A 271 -26.28 -9.80 6.27
C GLU A 271 -25.46 -10.01 7.56
N VAL A 272 -26.07 -9.65 8.68
CA VAL A 272 -25.55 -9.81 10.03
C VAL A 272 -26.54 -10.69 10.78
N GLN A 273 -26.07 -11.87 11.18
CA GLN A 273 -26.80 -12.71 12.13
C GLN A 273 -26.52 -12.23 13.57
N HIS A 274 -27.59 -12.06 14.32
CA HIS A 274 -27.59 -11.62 15.71
C HIS A 274 -27.60 -12.84 16.65
N ARG A 275 -27.27 -12.60 17.93
CA ARG A 275 -27.20 -13.68 18.94
C ARG A 275 -28.56 -14.33 19.23
N ASP A 276 -29.64 -13.61 18.97
CA ASP A 276 -31.02 -14.10 19.09
C ASP A 276 -31.49 -14.89 17.86
N GLY A 277 -30.60 -15.10 16.87
CA GLY A 277 -30.90 -15.81 15.63
C GLY A 277 -31.52 -14.95 14.53
N SER A 278 -31.86 -13.68 14.81
CA SER A 278 -32.36 -12.76 13.77
C SER A 278 -31.28 -12.36 12.77
N CYS A 279 -31.68 -12.02 11.54
CA CYS A 279 -30.80 -11.54 10.49
C CYS A 279 -31.20 -10.13 10.05
N GLU A 280 -30.21 -9.26 9.88
CA GLU A 280 -30.41 -7.91 9.37
C GLU A 280 -29.34 -7.57 8.33
N THR A 281 -29.73 -7.01 7.19
CA THR A 281 -28.80 -6.52 6.16
C THR A 281 -28.46 -5.05 6.42
N LYS A 282 -27.20 -4.79 6.81
CA LYS A 282 -26.73 -3.44 7.12
C LYS A 282 -25.25 -3.25 6.83
N TYR A 283 -24.81 -1.99 6.87
CA TYR A 283 -23.39 -1.67 6.93
C TYR A 283 -22.81 -2.09 8.28
N ALA A 284 -22.04 -3.18 8.27
CA ALA A 284 -21.37 -3.71 9.46
C ALA A 284 -19.84 -3.65 9.29
N ASN A 285 -19.11 -3.78 10.40
CA ASN A 285 -17.66 -3.96 10.31
C ASN A 285 -17.36 -5.20 9.46
N MET A 286 -16.37 -5.06 8.58
CA MET A 286 -15.88 -6.15 7.74
C MET A 286 -15.37 -7.28 8.64
N ARG A 287 -15.70 -8.53 8.27
CA ARG A 287 -15.28 -9.71 9.03
C ARG A 287 -13.77 -9.91 8.84
N LYS A 288 -13.07 -10.31 9.89
CA LYS A 288 -11.65 -10.67 9.83
C LYS A 288 -11.49 -12.07 9.23
N SER A 289 -11.82 -12.22 7.96
CA SER A 289 -11.78 -13.50 7.24
C SER A 289 -11.21 -13.31 5.84
N ILE A 290 -10.54 -14.32 5.29
CA ILE A 290 -10.03 -14.30 3.91
C ILE A 290 -11.15 -14.10 2.87
N TYR A 291 -12.39 -14.48 3.20
CA TYR A 291 -13.56 -14.22 2.34
C TYR A 291 -13.95 -12.74 2.24
N SER A 292 -13.34 -11.88 3.05
CA SER A 292 -13.48 -10.43 2.89
C SER A 292 -12.46 -9.82 1.90
N LEU A 293 -11.57 -10.62 1.29
CA LEU A 293 -10.55 -10.13 0.37
C LEU A 293 -11.13 -9.39 -0.84
N ASN A 294 -12.17 -9.92 -1.48
CA ASN A 294 -12.80 -9.29 -2.66
C ASN A 294 -13.42 -7.91 -2.34
N PRO A 295 -14.34 -7.75 -1.37
CA PRO A 295 -14.87 -6.43 -1.04
C PRO A 295 -13.78 -5.51 -0.46
N LEU A 296 -12.76 -6.05 0.21
CA LEU A 296 -11.62 -5.26 0.67
C LEU A 296 -10.79 -4.74 -0.52
N GLN A 297 -10.61 -5.54 -1.57
CA GLN A 297 -9.92 -5.14 -2.80
C GLN A 297 -10.46 -3.83 -3.34
N GLU A 298 -11.78 -3.76 -3.50
CA GLU A 298 -12.48 -2.62 -4.07
C GLU A 298 -12.25 -1.37 -3.22
N LEU A 299 -12.32 -1.49 -1.90
CA LEU A 299 -12.08 -0.39 -0.97
C LEU A 299 -10.65 0.13 -1.03
N LEU A 300 -9.66 -0.78 -1.02
CA LEU A 300 -8.24 -0.40 -1.09
C LEU A 300 -7.87 0.18 -2.47
N ALA A 301 -8.44 -0.38 -3.54
CA ALA A 301 -8.32 0.15 -4.90
C ALA A 301 -8.89 1.57 -4.99
N ALA A 302 -10.08 1.79 -4.45
CA ALA A 302 -10.71 3.10 -4.42
C ALA A 302 -9.90 4.10 -3.56
N SER A 303 -9.29 3.64 -2.47
CA SER A 303 -8.36 4.46 -1.67
C SER A 303 -7.14 4.91 -2.47
N ASN A 304 -6.47 3.98 -3.16
CA ASN A 304 -5.34 4.32 -4.02
C ASN A 304 -5.76 5.27 -5.15
N ARG A 305 -6.95 5.05 -5.75
CA ARG A 305 -7.48 5.91 -6.82
C ARG A 305 -7.77 7.33 -6.35
N ARG A 306 -8.39 7.51 -5.18
CA ARG A 306 -8.63 8.85 -4.61
C ARG A 306 -7.33 9.59 -4.32
N TYR A 307 -6.32 8.87 -3.81
CA TYR A 307 -5.00 9.46 -3.60
C TYR A 307 -4.31 9.81 -4.91
N LEU A 308 -4.40 8.93 -5.92
CA LEU A 308 -3.89 9.18 -7.27
C LEU A 308 -4.54 10.42 -7.89
N GLN A 309 -5.86 10.57 -7.75
CA GLN A 309 -6.57 11.73 -8.24
C GLN A 309 -6.08 13.01 -7.54
N PHE A 310 -5.95 12.98 -6.21
CA PHE A 310 -5.43 14.11 -5.45
C PHE A 310 -4.02 14.54 -5.89
N ILE A 311 -3.11 13.58 -6.10
CA ILE A 311 -1.75 13.92 -6.58
C ILE A 311 -1.74 14.40 -8.02
N SER A 312 -2.70 13.98 -8.86
CA SER A 312 -2.79 14.42 -10.25
C SER A 312 -3.26 15.86 -10.40
N GLU A 313 -3.89 16.43 -9.37
CA GLU A 313 -4.31 17.83 -9.31
C GLU A 313 -3.18 18.77 -8.87
N ILE A 314 -2.04 18.22 -8.41
CA ILE A 314 -0.88 19.02 -8.03
C ILE A 314 -0.19 19.52 -9.29
N GLU A 315 -0.29 20.82 -9.55
CA GLU A 315 0.46 21.47 -10.61
C GLU A 315 1.97 21.35 -10.34
N THR A 316 2.73 20.87 -11.32
CA THR A 316 4.19 20.95 -11.22
C THR A 316 4.63 22.37 -11.58
N PRO A 317 5.38 23.08 -10.70
CA PRO A 317 6.04 24.33 -11.05
C PRO A 317 6.92 24.25 -12.29
N GLU A 318 7.24 23.10 -12.87
CA GLU A 318 8.02 23.03 -14.11
C GLU A 318 7.33 23.77 -15.26
N VAL A 319 6.00 23.66 -15.38
CA VAL A 319 5.24 24.42 -16.38
C VAL A 319 5.27 25.90 -16.02
N GLY A 320 5.03 26.24 -14.75
CA GLY A 320 5.07 27.61 -14.24
C GLY A 320 6.44 28.28 -14.37
N VAL A 321 7.52 27.55 -14.09
CA VAL A 321 8.94 27.95 -14.18
C VAL A 321 9.36 28.05 -15.64
N LYS A 322 8.91 27.13 -16.50
CA LYS A 322 9.17 27.24 -17.94
C LYS A 322 8.46 28.46 -18.54
N ILE A 323 7.21 28.72 -18.14
CA ILE A 323 6.48 29.94 -18.53
C ILE A 323 7.17 31.18 -17.95
N PHE A 324 7.55 31.13 -16.66
CA PHE A 324 8.24 32.21 -15.97
C PHE A 324 9.55 32.56 -16.67
N ASN A 325 10.45 31.58 -16.87
CA ASN A 325 11.71 31.76 -17.60
C ASN A 325 11.46 32.28 -19.02
N ASN A 326 10.48 31.71 -19.73
CA ASN A 326 10.12 32.17 -21.07
C ASN A 326 9.62 33.63 -21.12
N LEU A 327 9.06 34.13 -20.01
CA LEU A 327 8.59 35.51 -19.85
C LEU A 327 9.70 36.44 -19.32
N THR A 328 10.60 35.96 -18.47
CA THR A 328 11.67 36.76 -17.85
C THR A 328 12.95 36.81 -18.68
N ASP A 329 13.18 35.81 -19.54
CA ASP A 329 14.34 35.74 -20.42
C ASP A 329 14.26 36.80 -21.52
N THR A 330 15.41 37.42 -21.80
CA THR A 330 15.54 38.33 -22.94
C THR A 330 15.62 37.52 -24.23
N LYS A 331 14.81 37.87 -25.22
CA LYS A 331 14.77 37.19 -26.52
C LYS A 331 15.31 38.07 -27.63
N GLU A 332 15.94 37.45 -28.62
CA GLU A 332 16.32 38.13 -29.86
C GLU A 332 15.46 37.60 -31.01
N GLU A 333 14.78 38.50 -31.70
CA GLU A 333 13.96 38.18 -32.87
C GLU A 333 14.25 39.20 -33.97
N LYS A 334 14.56 38.73 -35.19
CA LYS A 334 14.87 39.57 -36.36
C LYS A 334 15.92 40.66 -36.07
N GLN A 335 17.03 40.31 -35.41
CA GLN A 335 18.12 41.22 -34.99
C GLN A 335 17.73 42.28 -33.93
N HIS A 336 16.55 42.16 -33.32
CA HIS A 336 16.11 43.04 -32.24
C HIS A 336 16.05 42.28 -30.91
N ARG A 337 16.57 42.93 -29.86
CA ARG A 337 16.62 42.37 -28.50
C ARG A 337 15.44 42.88 -27.68
N TYR A 338 14.61 41.97 -27.20
CA TYR A 338 13.43 42.21 -26.39
C TYR A 338 13.67 41.76 -24.96
N LYS A 339 13.73 42.73 -24.04
CA LYS A 339 13.90 42.46 -22.61
C LYS A 339 12.71 41.64 -22.09
N GLY A 340 12.99 40.59 -21.31
CA GLY A 340 11.96 39.85 -20.60
C GLY A 340 11.33 40.66 -19.46
N PHE A 341 10.16 40.24 -19.02
CA PHE A 341 9.40 40.87 -17.93
C PHE A 341 10.09 40.65 -16.59
N ASN A 342 10.19 41.69 -15.77
CA ASN A 342 10.59 41.61 -14.38
C ASN A 342 9.35 41.69 -13.47
N PHE A 343 8.90 40.56 -12.95
CA PHE A 343 7.73 40.48 -12.07
C PHE A 343 7.85 41.27 -10.75
N PHE A 344 9.07 41.68 -10.37
CA PHE A 344 9.30 42.53 -9.20
C PHE A 344 9.34 44.04 -9.53
N SER A 345 9.22 44.41 -10.81
CA SER A 345 9.10 45.79 -11.26
C SER A 345 7.63 46.23 -11.24
N GLU A 346 7.33 47.37 -10.60
CA GLU A 346 5.97 47.93 -10.63
C GLU A 346 5.49 48.23 -12.06
N GLN A 347 6.38 48.68 -12.95
CA GLN A 347 6.02 48.98 -14.34
C GLN A 347 5.58 47.73 -15.10
N ASP A 348 6.31 46.62 -14.96
CA ASP A 348 5.98 45.38 -15.66
C ASP A 348 4.74 44.73 -15.04
N ALA A 349 4.56 44.84 -13.71
CA ALA A 349 3.34 44.39 -13.03
C ALA A 349 2.09 45.17 -13.48
N LEU A 350 2.21 46.49 -13.69
CA LEU A 350 1.12 47.32 -14.20
C LEU A 350 0.75 46.92 -15.63
N LEU A 351 1.74 46.72 -16.50
CA LEU A 351 1.55 46.26 -17.88
C LEU A 351 0.85 44.89 -17.92
N LEU A 352 1.29 43.93 -17.11
CA LEU A 352 0.67 42.59 -17.02
C LEU A 352 -0.79 42.66 -16.54
N ARG A 353 -1.10 43.53 -15.55
CA ARG A 353 -2.49 43.76 -15.11
C ARG A 353 -3.36 44.36 -16.20
N VAL A 354 -2.81 45.26 -17.02
CA VAL A 354 -3.52 45.86 -18.16
C VAL A 354 -3.81 44.82 -19.25
N LEU A 355 -2.83 43.95 -19.57
CA LEU A 355 -3.01 42.85 -20.50
C LEU A 355 -4.05 41.82 -19.99
N ALA A 356 -4.01 41.49 -18.70
CA ALA A 356 -4.92 40.54 -18.07
C ALA A 356 -6.39 41.04 -18.01
N ARG A 357 -6.62 42.36 -18.02
CA ARG A 357 -7.97 42.94 -18.08
C ARG A 357 -8.70 42.72 -19.40
N GLY A 358 -8.02 42.21 -20.43
CA GLY A 358 -8.64 41.83 -21.72
C GLY A 358 -9.14 42.99 -22.57
N ALA A 359 -9.03 44.25 -22.12
CA ALA A 359 -9.53 45.43 -22.83
C ALA A 359 -8.89 45.65 -24.21
N PHE A 360 -7.71 45.08 -24.44
CA PHE A 360 -6.94 45.21 -25.68
C PHE A 360 -6.85 43.90 -26.50
N MET A 361 -7.62 42.87 -26.13
CA MET A 361 -7.53 41.54 -26.77
C MET A 361 -8.03 41.53 -28.22
N ILE A 362 -8.95 42.43 -28.58
CA ILE A 362 -9.60 42.47 -29.91
C ILE A 362 -8.87 43.41 -30.87
N SER A 363 -8.43 44.59 -30.40
CA SER A 363 -7.85 45.65 -31.24
C SER A 363 -6.34 45.84 -31.08
N GLY A 364 -5.69 45.08 -30.19
CA GLY A 364 -4.28 45.25 -29.85
C GLY A 364 -4.02 46.54 -29.07
N PHE A 365 -2.75 46.86 -28.85
CA PHE A 365 -2.33 48.08 -28.15
C PHE A 365 -1.13 48.73 -28.83
N THR A 366 -0.92 50.01 -28.54
CA THR A 366 0.27 50.77 -28.96
C THR A 366 0.97 51.34 -27.72
N ASN A 367 2.24 51.73 -27.83
CA ASN A 367 2.95 52.38 -26.73
C ASN A 367 2.26 53.66 -26.23
N LYS A 368 1.47 54.33 -27.09
CA LYS A 368 0.67 55.50 -26.72
C LYS A 368 -0.56 55.12 -25.89
N ALA A 369 -1.11 53.91 -26.07
CA ALA A 369 -2.26 53.41 -25.34
C ALA A 369 -1.92 52.82 -23.96
N LEU A 370 -0.63 52.55 -23.71
CA LEU A 370 -0.13 51.97 -22.44
C LEU A 370 0.57 52.99 -21.52
N ARG A 371 0.76 54.23 -21.97
CA ARG A 371 1.44 55.30 -21.23
C ARG A 371 0.49 56.20 -20.47
#